data_AF-M1C9J8-F1
#
_entry.id   AF-M1C9J8-F1
#
_cell.length_a   1.000
_cell.length_b   1.000
_cell.length_c   1.000
_cell.angle_alpha   90.00
_cell.angle_beta   90.00
_cell.angle_gamma   90.00
#
_symmetry.space_group_name_H-M   'P 1'
#
loop_
_entity.id
_entity.type
_entity.pdbx_description
1 polymer ?
#
loop_
_entity_poly.entity_id
_entity_poly.type
_entity_poly.pdbx_seq_one_letter_code
_entity_poly.pdbx_strand_id
1 'polypeptide(L)'
;MQVSYALKYPINKIIARVATRKHTSFYQEDKSCDQVLLNFAKLDFNTLQRMHKRELCDITRWWKELNLANELPFAKDRVVELYFWSLGVYFEPQYNVARNILTKVLCFASITDDIYDTYGTLHELTLLTNAIEK
;
A
#
# COMPACT_ATOMS: atom_id res chain seq x y z
N MET A 1 16.46 15.53 -17.02
CA MET A 1 15.53 15.15 -15.93
C MET A 1 15.63 13.65 -15.57
N GLN A 2 15.64 12.75 -16.56
CA GLN A 2 15.72 11.29 -16.35
C GLN A 2 16.99 10.84 -15.59
N VAL A 3 18.18 11.36 -15.93
CA VAL A 3 19.45 11.01 -15.25
C VAL A 3 19.39 11.32 -13.75
N SER A 4 18.98 12.54 -13.39
CA SER A 4 18.83 12.94 -11.98
C SER A 4 17.78 12.09 -11.25
N TYR A 5 16.67 11.74 -11.91
CA TYR A 5 15.65 10.86 -11.33
C TYR A 5 16.20 9.45 -11.05
N ALA A 6 16.95 8.86 -11.98
CA ALA A 6 17.56 7.54 -11.81
C ALA A 6 18.65 7.51 -10.74
N LEU A 7 19.44 8.59 -10.60
CA LEU A 7 20.41 8.74 -9.52
C LEU A 7 19.75 8.79 -8.14
N LYS A 8 18.59 9.44 -8.04
CA LYS A 8 17.82 9.52 -6.79
C LYS A 8 17.03 8.24 -6.51
N TYR A 9 16.48 7.62 -7.55
CA TYR A 9 15.62 6.44 -7.47
C TYR A 9 16.07 5.38 -8.47
N PRO A 10 17.05 4.53 -8.10
CA PRO A 10 17.51 3.45 -8.96
C PRO A 10 16.37 2.50 -9.34
N ILE A 11 16.37 2.01 -10.58
CA ILE A 11 15.25 1.22 -11.14
C ILE A 11 14.97 -0.06 -10.33
N ASN A 12 15.99 -0.66 -9.72
CA ASN A 12 15.88 -1.87 -8.91
C ASN A 12 15.44 -1.60 -7.46
N LYS A 13 15.35 -0.33 -7.03
CA LYS A 13 14.97 0.06 -5.66
C LYS A 13 13.64 0.80 -5.59
N ILE A 14 13.09 1.23 -6.74
CA ILE A 14 11.83 1.95 -6.79
C ILE A 14 10.64 1.00 -6.94
N ILE A 15 9.54 1.33 -6.28
CA ILE A 15 8.27 0.63 -6.46
C ILE A 15 7.82 0.79 -7.91
N ALA A 16 7.67 -0.32 -8.62
CA ALA A 16 7.36 -0.36 -10.04
C ALA A 16 6.19 0.57 -10.40
N ARG A 17 5.07 0.50 -9.66
CA ARG A 17 3.88 1.34 -9.92
C ARG A 17 4.10 2.83 -9.75
N VAL A 18 4.92 3.23 -8.77
CA VAL A 18 5.28 4.63 -8.56
C VAL A 18 6.16 5.11 -9.71
N ALA A 19 7.11 4.27 -10.11
CA ALA A 19 8.01 4.52 -11.23
C ALA A 19 7.25 4.65 -12.55
N THR A 20 6.24 3.80 -12.81
CA THR A 20 5.51 3.74 -14.08
C THR A 20 5.03 5.11 -14.53
N ARG A 21 4.42 5.91 -13.64
CA ARG A 21 3.91 7.24 -14.00
C ARG A 21 5.00 8.16 -14.57
N LYS A 22 6.20 8.15 -13.98
CA LYS A 22 7.35 8.96 -14.46
C LYS A 22 7.95 8.37 -15.72
N HIS A 23 8.07 7.05 -15.81
CA HIS A 23 8.59 6.37 -16.99
C HIS A 23 7.68 6.56 -18.21
N THR A 24 6.35 6.54 -18.05
CA THR A 24 5.40 6.85 -19.13
C THR A 24 5.59 8.27 -19.66
N SER A 25 5.86 9.26 -18.79
CA SER A 25 6.16 10.63 -19.21
C SER A 25 7.49 10.71 -19.97
N PHE A 26 8.55 10.08 -19.47
CA PHE A 26 9.84 10.07 -20.17
C PHE A 26 9.75 9.35 -21.53
N TYR A 27 9.07 8.21 -21.58
CA TYR A 27 8.89 7.45 -22.82
C TYR A 27 8.08 8.22 -23.87
N GLN A 28 7.08 9.00 -23.44
CA GLN A 28 6.32 9.86 -24.36
C GLN A 28 7.17 10.95 -25.03
N GLU A 29 8.24 11.41 -24.40
CA GLU A 29 9.15 12.43 -24.94
C GLU A 29 10.27 11.82 -25.81
N ASP A 30 10.41 10.49 -25.82
CA ASP A 30 11.44 9.79 -26.58
C ASP A 30 11.12 9.81 -28.09
N LYS A 31 12.12 10.10 -28.92
CA LYS A 31 11.99 10.10 -30.39
C LYS A 31 11.68 8.71 -30.97
N SER A 32 12.07 7.66 -30.25
CA SER A 32 11.85 6.26 -30.62
C SER A 32 10.57 5.66 -30.04
N CYS A 33 9.71 6.49 -29.43
CA CYS A 33 8.48 6.06 -28.78
C CYS A 33 7.53 5.34 -29.75
N ASP A 34 7.27 4.07 -29.46
CA ASP A 34 6.16 3.32 -30.05
C ASP A 34 4.82 3.79 -29.44
N GLN A 35 3.99 4.40 -30.29
CA GLN A 35 2.70 4.95 -29.89
C GLN A 35 1.69 3.88 -29.45
N VAL A 36 1.75 2.67 -30.02
CA VAL A 36 0.88 1.55 -29.63
C VAL A 36 1.23 1.11 -28.22
N LEU A 37 2.52 0.94 -27.93
CA LEU A 37 3.00 0.58 -26.59
C LEU A 37 2.66 1.67 -25.56
N LEU A 38 2.85 2.95 -25.89
CA LEU A 38 2.52 4.07 -24.99
C LEU A 38 1.02 4.10 -24.64
N ASN A 39 0.16 3.91 -25.64
CA ASN A 39 -1.28 3.89 -25.45
C ASN A 39 -1.72 2.70 -24.60
N PHE A 40 -1.15 1.52 -24.85
CA PHE A 40 -1.38 0.32 -24.05
C PHE A 40 -0.99 0.55 -22.59
N ALA A 41 0.22 1.04 -22.32
CA ALA A 41 0.71 1.29 -20.97
C ALA A 41 -0.17 2.29 -20.19
N LYS A 42 -0.66 3.35 -20.85
CA LYS A 42 -1.60 4.31 -20.24
C LYS A 42 -2.95 3.67 -19.91
N LEU A 43 -3.49 2.87 -20.82
CA LEU A 43 -4.77 2.19 -20.64
C LEU A 43 -4.69 1.16 -19.50
N ASP A 44 -3.65 0.33 -19.50
CA ASP A 44 -3.38 -0.64 -18.44
C ASP A 44 -3.24 0.05 -17.08
N PHE A 45 -2.42 1.11 -17.00
CA PHE A 45 -2.21 1.86 -15.76
C PHE A 45 -3.53 2.38 -15.18
N ASN A 46 -4.39 2.97 -16.02
CA ASN A 46 -5.69 3.49 -15.62
C ASN A 46 -6.71 2.39 -15.25
N THR A 47 -6.59 1.22 -15.87
CA THR A 47 -7.45 0.06 -15.57
C THR A 47 -7.10 -0.51 -14.20
N LEU A 48 -5.81 -0.75 -13.94
CA LEU A 48 -5.33 -1.18 -12.63
C LEU A 48 -5.65 -0.15 -11.54
N GLN A 49 -5.45 1.14 -11.81
CA GLN A 49 -5.80 2.18 -10.82
C GLN A 49 -7.29 2.16 -10.44
N ARG A 50 -8.20 1.88 -11.39
CA ARG A 50 -9.63 1.73 -11.10
C ARG A 50 -9.91 0.50 -10.23
N MET A 51 -9.24 -0.62 -10.49
CA MET A 51 -9.31 -1.82 -9.65
C MET A 51 -8.83 -1.53 -8.23
N HIS A 52 -7.63 -0.94 -8.08
CA HIS A 52 -7.04 -0.63 -6.78
C HIS A 52 -7.89 0.36 -5.97
N LYS A 53 -8.59 1.30 -6.62
CA LYS A 53 -9.53 2.21 -5.95
C LYS A 53 -10.74 1.46 -5.39
N ARG A 54 -11.27 0.47 -6.11
CA ARG A 54 -12.39 -0.36 -5.62
C ARG A 54 -11.97 -1.18 -4.41
N GLU A 55 -10.81 -1.84 -4.50
CA GLU A 55 -10.21 -2.58 -3.38
C GLU A 55 -10.05 -1.68 -2.14
N LEU A 56 -9.55 -0.45 -2.32
CA LEU A 56 -9.42 0.51 -1.23
C LEU A 56 -10.77 0.95 -0.63
N CYS A 57 -11.81 1.14 -1.46
CA CYS A 57 -13.16 1.42 -0.96
C CYS A 57 -13.69 0.27 -0.08
N ASP A 58 -13.43 -0.97 -0.45
CA ASP A 58 -13.88 -2.13 0.31
C ASP A 58 -13.11 -2.30 1.62
N ILE A 59 -11.79 -2.08 1.59
CA ILE A 59 -10.94 -2.10 2.78
C ILE A 59 -11.31 -0.97 3.74
N THR A 60 -11.53 0.25 3.24
CA THR A 60 -11.92 1.38 4.10
C THR A 60 -13.31 1.20 4.69
N ARG A 61 -14.23 0.55 3.98
CA ARG A 61 -15.54 0.16 4.54
C ARG A 61 -15.37 -0.87 5.65
N TRP A 62 -14.62 -1.94 5.41
CA TRP A 62 -14.30 -2.95 6.42
C TRP A 62 -13.66 -2.33 7.67
N TRP A 63 -12.71 -1.41 7.49
CA TRP A 63 -12.06 -0.71 8.59
C TRP A 63 -13.02 0.13 9.43
N LYS A 64 -13.93 0.86 8.78
CA LYS A 64 -14.99 1.63 9.47
C LYS A 64 -15.97 0.74 10.22
N GLU A 65 -16.35 -0.41 9.66
CA GLU A 65 -17.25 -1.36 10.29
C GLU A 65 -16.68 -1.97 11.57
N LEU A 66 -15.35 -2.11 11.68
CA LEU A 66 -14.71 -2.57 12.91
C LEU A 66 -14.79 -1.55 14.06
N ASN A 67 -15.09 -0.28 13.76
CA ASN A 67 -15.23 0.80 14.73
C ASN A 67 -14.01 1.02 15.65
N LEU A 68 -12.82 0.55 15.25
CA LEU A 68 -11.62 0.58 16.09
C LEU A 68 -11.14 1.99 16.41
N ALA A 69 -11.47 2.99 15.59
CA ALA A 69 -11.17 4.38 15.89
C ALA A 69 -11.86 4.88 17.17
N ASN A 70 -13.03 4.31 17.53
CA ASN A 70 -13.74 4.65 18.75
C ASN A 70 -13.27 3.80 19.94
N GLU A 71 -12.98 2.51 19.71
CA GLU A 71 -12.49 1.60 20.76
C GLU A 71 -11.04 1.88 21.16
N LEU A 72 -10.22 2.30 20.20
CA LEU A 72 -8.79 2.55 20.33
C LEU A 72 -8.45 3.96 19.82
N PRO A 73 -8.91 5.02 20.51
CA PRO A 73 -8.74 6.41 20.04
C PRO A 73 -7.27 6.86 19.98
N PHE A 74 -6.37 6.10 20.60
CA PHE A 74 -4.93 6.32 20.56
C PHE A 74 -4.26 5.76 19.30
N ALA A 75 -4.88 4.76 18.65
CA ALA A 75 -4.30 4.11 17.49
C ALA A 75 -4.45 4.99 16.25
N LYS A 76 -3.39 5.07 15.44
CA LYS A 76 -3.38 5.95 14.26
C LYS A 76 -4.22 5.36 13.12
N ASP A 77 -5.14 6.14 12.56
CA ASP A 77 -5.88 5.72 11.35
C ASP A 77 -4.97 5.79 10.11
N ARG A 78 -4.46 4.63 9.69
CA ARG A 78 -3.45 4.48 8.62
C ARG A 78 -3.88 3.53 7.50
N VAL A 79 -5.18 3.26 7.37
CA VAL A 79 -5.68 2.22 6.46
C VAL A 79 -5.26 2.46 5.00
N VAL A 80 -5.19 3.71 4.56
CA VAL A 80 -4.80 4.07 3.19
C VAL A 80 -3.30 3.86 2.97
N GLU A 81 -2.47 4.24 3.93
CA GLU A 81 -1.03 4.05 3.93
C GLU A 81 -0.67 2.57 3.90
N LEU A 82 -1.32 1.76 4.74
CA LEU A 82 -1.06 0.32 4.83
C LEU A 82 -1.54 -0.42 3.58
N TYR A 83 -2.62 0.05 2.94
CA TYR A 83 -3.00 -0.42 1.61
C TYR A 83 -1.96 -0.05 0.55
N PHE A 84 -1.43 1.18 0.59
CA PHE A 84 -0.37 1.61 -0.33
C PHE A 84 0.91 0.76 -0.18
N TRP A 85 1.25 0.37 1.05
CA TRP A 85 2.33 -0.60 1.32
C TRP A 85 2.05 -1.94 0.65
N SER A 86 0.85 -2.50 0.84
CA SER A 86 0.45 -3.77 0.22
C SER A 86 0.50 -3.72 -1.31
N LEU A 87 0.08 -2.59 -1.90
CA LEU A 87 0.16 -2.34 -3.33
C LEU A 87 1.62 -2.27 -3.84
N GLY A 88 2.54 -1.80 -3.00
CA GLY A 88 3.97 -1.77 -3.29
C GLY A 88 4.58 -3.17 -3.39
N VAL A 89 4.03 -4.15 -2.66
CA VAL A 89 4.45 -5.55 -2.70
C VAL A 89 3.86 -6.28 -3.92
N TYR A 90 2.54 -6.17 -4.12
CA TYR A 90 1.83 -6.83 -5.21
C TYR A 90 0.91 -5.85 -5.95
N PHE A 91 1.24 -5.47 -7.18
CA PHE A 91 0.41 -4.53 -7.94
C PHE A 91 -0.45 -5.19 -9.02
N GLU A 92 -0.10 -6.41 -9.40
CA GLU A 92 -0.73 -7.16 -10.47
C GLU A 92 -2.14 -7.60 -10.08
N PRO A 93 -3.08 -7.69 -11.04
CA PRO A 93 -4.50 -7.86 -10.75
C PRO A 93 -4.82 -9.18 -10.03
N GLN A 94 -4.09 -10.25 -10.31
CA GLN A 94 -4.30 -11.58 -9.72
C GLN A 94 -4.05 -11.65 -8.20
N TYR A 95 -3.37 -10.65 -7.63
CA TYR A 95 -3.03 -10.60 -6.21
C TYR A 95 -4.01 -9.78 -5.37
N ASN A 96 -5.25 -9.57 -5.84
CA ASN A 96 -6.27 -8.82 -5.11
C ASN A 96 -6.55 -9.40 -3.71
N VAL A 97 -6.68 -10.72 -3.58
CA VAL A 97 -6.89 -11.41 -2.29
C VAL A 97 -5.67 -11.23 -1.39
N ALA A 98 -4.46 -11.35 -1.95
CA ALA A 98 -3.23 -11.16 -1.20
C ALA A 98 -3.11 -9.73 -0.66
N ARG A 99 -3.39 -8.70 -1.49
CA ARG A 99 -3.42 -7.30 -1.05
C ARG A 99 -4.44 -7.06 0.05
N ASN A 100 -5.63 -7.64 -0.07
CA ASN A 100 -6.68 -7.52 0.94
C ASN A 100 -6.22 -8.10 2.29
N ILE A 101 -5.76 -9.36 2.29
CA ILE A 101 -5.28 -10.02 3.52
C ILE A 101 -4.10 -9.26 4.12
N LEU A 102 -3.10 -8.92 3.30
CA LEU A 102 -1.91 -8.21 3.75
C LEU A 102 -2.25 -6.86 4.38
N THR A 103 -3.16 -6.09 3.77
CA THR A 103 -3.58 -4.79 4.32
C THR A 103 -4.23 -4.96 5.70
N LYS A 104 -5.10 -5.96 5.87
CA LYS A 104 -5.74 -6.23 7.16
C LYS A 104 -4.73 -6.63 8.23
N VAL A 105 -3.80 -7.51 7.88
CA VAL A 105 -2.70 -7.92 8.78
C VAL A 105 -1.85 -6.71 9.18
N LEU A 106 -1.51 -5.84 8.22
CA LEU A 106 -0.76 -4.61 8.49
C LEU A 106 -1.52 -3.64 9.39
N CYS A 107 -2.86 -3.54 9.26
CA CYS A 107 -3.67 -2.74 10.19
C CYS A 107 -3.56 -3.24 11.63
N PHE A 108 -3.72 -4.55 11.86
CA PHE A 108 -3.59 -5.12 13.21
C PHE A 108 -2.16 -5.02 13.73
N ALA A 109 -1.16 -5.23 12.86
CA ALA A 109 0.24 -5.03 13.22
C ALA A 109 0.52 -3.58 13.64
N SER A 110 -0.02 -2.59 12.92
CA SER A 110 0.15 -1.18 13.27
C SER A 110 -0.52 -0.80 14.59
N ILE A 111 -1.69 -1.37 14.90
CA ILE A 111 -2.32 -1.18 16.22
C ILE A 111 -1.45 -1.80 17.32
N THR A 112 -0.97 -3.02 17.07
CA THR A 112 -0.12 -3.74 18.02
C THR A 112 1.17 -2.96 18.27
N ASP A 113 1.80 -2.43 17.23
CA ASP A 113 2.98 -1.56 17.31
C ASP A 113 2.71 -0.33 18.19
N ASP A 114 1.62 0.42 17.95
CA ASP A 114 1.24 1.56 18.79
C ASP A 114 1.07 1.14 20.28
N ILE A 115 0.44 -0.02 20.54
CA ILE A 115 0.26 -0.57 21.89
C ILE A 115 1.62 -0.87 22.55
N TYR A 116 2.51 -1.59 21.88
CA TYR A 116 3.79 -2.00 22.48
C TYR A 116 4.79 -0.86 22.64
N ASP A 117 4.81 0.09 21.70
CA ASP A 117 5.81 1.16 21.69
C ASP A 117 5.44 2.35 22.58
N THR A 118 4.15 2.65 22.74
CA THR A 118 3.72 3.90 23.38
C THR A 118 2.70 3.73 24.49
N TYR A 119 1.70 2.86 24.34
CA TYR A 119 0.49 2.93 25.17
C TYR A 119 0.36 1.85 26.25
N GLY A 120 0.90 0.65 26.02
CA GLY A 120 0.75 -0.48 26.92
C GLY A 120 1.75 -0.46 28.08
N THR A 121 1.27 -0.74 29.29
CA THR A 121 2.16 -1.02 30.42
C THR A 121 2.76 -2.43 30.29
N LEU A 122 3.92 -2.67 30.88
CA LEU A 122 4.58 -3.99 30.83
C LEU A 122 3.64 -5.13 31.26
N HIS A 123 2.77 -4.89 32.25
CA HIS A 123 1.79 -5.87 32.71
C HIS A 123 0.77 -6.20 31.61
N GLU A 124 0.14 -5.19 31.00
CA GLU A 124 -0.83 -5.36 29.91
C GLU A 124 -0.19 -6.02 28.69
N LEU A 125 1.04 -5.62 28.32
CA LEU A 125 1.78 -6.22 27.22
C LEU A 125 2.09 -7.71 27.47
N THR A 126 2.42 -8.07 28.70
CA THR A 126 2.64 -9.47 29.09
C THR A 126 1.33 -10.28 28.94
N LEU A 127 0.20 -9.72 29.36
CA LEU A 127 -1.11 -10.37 29.19
C LEU A 127 -1.48 -10.53 27.71
N LEU A 128 -1.26 -9.49 26.90
CA LEU A 128 -1.54 -9.53 25.46
C LEU A 128 -0.65 -10.55 24.75
N THR A 129 0.64 -10.59 25.06
CA THR A 129 1.59 -11.59 24.51
C THR A 129 1.11 -13.01 24.83
N ASN A 130 0.82 -13.28 26.10
CA ASN A 130 0.33 -14.58 26.55
C ASN A 130 -1.02 -14.97 25.91
N ALA A 131 -1.87 -14.00 25.58
CA ALA A 131 -3.13 -14.24 24.90
C ALA A 131 -2.96 -14.62 23.43
N ILE A 132 -1.93 -14.09 22.75
CA ILE A 132 -1.62 -14.40 21.34
C ILE A 132 -0.91 -15.76 21.22
N GLU A 133 -0.11 -16.16 22.21
CA GLU A 133 0.62 -17.44 22.20
C GLU A 133 -0.25 -18.68 22.49
N LYS A 134 -1.46 -18.48 23.05
CA LYS A 134 -2.41 -19.56 23.37
C LYS A 134 -3.23 -19.99 22.17
#